data_AF-A0A9Q0I030-F1
#
_entry.id   AF-A0A9Q0I030-F1
#
_cell.length_a   1.000
_cell.length_b   1.000
_cell.length_c   1.000
_cell.angle_alpha   90.00
_cell.angle_beta   90.00
_cell.angle_gamma   90.00
#
_symmetry.space_group_name_H-M   'P 1'
#
loop_
_entity.id
_entity.type
_entity.pdbx_description
1 polymer ?
#
loop_
_entity_poly.entity_id
_entity_poly.type
_entity_poly.pdbx_seq_one_letter_code
_entity_poly.pdbx_strand_id
1 'polypeptide(L)'
;MQAHTGLGGFEFMPPPPPNYYDGVRRRAGDVLSEEQIKECQELGVLVDRDDQGVLLQIFTKPVGDRPTIFVEIIQRVGCMLKDEEGREYQKGGCGGFGKGNFSELFKSIEEYEKSLEAKQATAVVAV
;
A
#
# COMPACT_ATOMS: atom_id res chain seq x y z
N MET A 1 -14.50 5.57 0.84
CA MET A 1 -15.24 5.22 -0.40
C MET A 1 -14.28 4.48 -1.32
N GLN A 2 -14.50 3.20 -1.63
CA GLN A 2 -13.83 2.57 -2.76
C GLN A 2 -14.66 2.92 -4.01
N ALA A 3 -14.15 3.86 -4.82
CA ALA A 3 -14.89 4.35 -5.99
C ALA A 3 -14.83 3.31 -7.11
N HIS A 4 -15.96 2.66 -7.40
CA HIS A 4 -16.09 1.77 -8.55
C HIS A 4 -16.65 2.55 -9.74
N THR A 5 -15.90 2.59 -10.85
CA THR A 5 -16.39 3.13 -12.13
C THR A 5 -17.10 2.04 -12.93
N GLY A 6 -18.06 2.42 -13.78
CA GLY A 6 -18.92 1.50 -14.55
C GLY A 6 -18.22 0.64 -15.62
N LEU A 7 -16.90 0.76 -15.77
CA LEU A 7 -16.07 -0.04 -16.69
C LEU A 7 -15.37 -1.23 -15.98
N GLY A 8 -15.61 -1.40 -14.67
CA GLY A 8 -14.77 -2.23 -13.82
C GLY A 8 -13.50 -1.48 -13.42
N GLY A 9 -12.98 -1.80 -12.23
CA GLY A 9 -11.75 -1.19 -11.69
C GLY A 9 -10.93 -2.25 -10.95
N PHE A 10 -9.72 -1.87 -10.52
CA PHE A 10 -8.91 -2.75 -9.70
C PHE A 10 -9.41 -2.75 -8.26
N GLU A 11 -9.42 -3.93 -7.66
CA GLU A 11 -9.60 -4.07 -6.21
C GLU A 11 -8.25 -3.96 -5.51
N PHE A 12 -8.27 -3.43 -4.29
CA PHE A 12 -7.08 -3.31 -3.45
C PHE A 12 -7.04 -4.41 -2.39
N MET A 13 -5.84 -4.67 -1.88
CA MET A 13 -5.65 -5.51 -0.70
C MET A 13 -6.39 -4.90 0.51
N PRO A 14 -6.83 -5.73 1.47
CA PRO A 14 -7.52 -5.23 2.65
C PRO A 14 -6.66 -4.22 3.42
N PRO A 15 -7.26 -3.17 4.01
CA PRO A 15 -6.52 -2.21 4.81
C PRO A 15 -5.93 -2.91 6.05
N PRO A 16 -4.74 -2.49 6.52
CA PRO A 16 -4.18 -3.02 7.75
C PRO A 16 -5.06 -2.63 8.96
N PRO A 17 -4.92 -3.33 10.09
CA PRO A 17 -5.69 -3.03 11.29
C PRO A 17 -5.44 -1.59 11.78
N PRO A 18 -6.42 -0.94 12.44
CA PRO A 18 -6.28 0.47 12.87
C PRO A 18 -5.01 0.78 13.69
N ASN A 19 -4.53 -0.18 14.49
CA ASN A 19 -3.31 -0.05 15.29
C ASN A 19 -2.03 0.13 14.45
N TYR A 20 -2.04 -0.27 13.17
CA TYR A 20 -0.96 0.02 12.23
C TYR A 20 -0.75 1.53 12.10
N TYR A 21 -1.85 2.30 11.98
CA TYR A 21 -1.79 3.74 11.80
C TYR A 21 -1.36 4.49 13.07
N ASP A 22 -1.52 3.90 14.26
CA ASP A 22 -0.90 4.41 15.49
C ASP A 22 0.64 4.26 15.45
N GLY A 23 1.15 3.24 14.76
CA GLY A 23 2.56 3.13 14.40
C GLY A 23 2.97 4.20 13.38
N VAL A 24 2.14 4.45 12.37
CA VAL A 24 2.38 5.49 11.35
C VAL A 24 2.51 6.88 11.98
N ARG A 25 1.62 7.25 12.90
CA ARG A 25 1.70 8.53 13.65
C ARG A 25 3.05 8.72 14.32
N ARG A 26 3.57 7.67 14.96
CA ARG A 26 4.85 7.72 15.67
C ARG A 26 6.07 7.81 14.73
N ARG A 27 5.99 7.24 13.54
CA ARG A 27 7.12 7.16 12.61
C ARG A 27 7.17 8.26 11.56
N ALA A 28 6.02 8.80 11.16
CA ALA A 28 5.90 9.72 10.03
C ALA A 28 5.00 10.93 10.33
N GLY A 29 4.59 11.15 11.58
CA GLY A 29 3.70 12.27 11.95
C GLY A 29 4.31 13.68 11.84
N ASP A 30 5.64 13.77 11.68
CA ASP A 30 6.36 15.00 11.34
C ASP A 30 6.38 15.30 9.82
N VAL A 31 5.98 14.33 8.99
CA VAL A 31 5.91 14.49 7.52
C VAL A 31 4.46 14.47 7.02
N LEU A 32 3.61 13.63 7.62
CA LEU A 32 2.19 13.52 7.30
C LEU A 32 1.35 14.14 8.41
N SER A 33 0.42 14.99 8.03
CA SER A 33 -0.62 15.51 8.93
C SER A 33 -1.58 14.41 9.38
N GLU A 34 -2.31 14.63 10.48
CA GLU A 34 -3.31 13.68 10.99
C GLU A 34 -4.43 13.43 9.96
N GLU A 35 -4.81 14.45 9.19
CA GLU A 35 -5.79 14.34 8.11
C GLU A 35 -5.28 13.39 7.00
N GLN A 36 -4.01 13.52 6.62
CA GLN A 36 -3.39 12.64 5.61
C GLN A 36 -3.24 11.20 6.14
N ILE A 37 -2.90 11.02 7.42
CA ILE A 37 -2.83 9.68 8.03
C ILE A 37 -4.22 9.03 8.07
N LYS A 38 -5.26 9.81 8.38
CA LYS A 38 -6.64 9.34 8.35
C LYS A 38 -7.07 8.94 6.93
N GLU A 39 -6.71 9.73 5.91
CA GLU A 39 -6.96 9.38 4.51
C GLU A 39 -6.22 8.09 4.12
N CYS A 40 -4.96 7.93 4.54
CA CYS A 40 -4.21 6.69 4.34
C CYS A 40 -4.94 5.49 4.98
N GLN A 41 -5.52 5.67 6.17
CA GLN A 41 -6.30 4.64 6.85
C GLN A 41 -7.60 4.29 6.11
N GLU A 42 -8.33 5.30 5.63
CA GLU A 42 -9.57 5.10 4.88
C GLU A 42 -9.33 4.39 3.54
N LEU A 43 -8.18 4.63 2.92
CA LEU A 43 -7.79 4.03 1.64
C LEU A 43 -7.00 2.72 1.78
N GLY A 44 -6.50 2.39 2.97
CA GLY A 44 -5.65 1.22 3.18
C GLY A 44 -4.20 1.40 2.69
N VAL A 45 -3.73 2.65 2.60
CA VAL A 45 -2.36 2.98 2.19
C VAL A 45 -1.40 2.65 3.33
N LEU A 46 -0.33 1.93 2.99
CA LEU A 46 0.78 1.62 3.88
C LEU A 46 1.81 2.74 3.81
N VAL A 47 2.43 3.06 4.95
CA VAL A 47 3.41 4.14 5.06
C VAL A 47 4.70 3.58 5.63
N ASP A 48 5.76 3.62 4.81
CA ASP A 48 7.13 3.36 5.24
C ASP A 48 7.95 4.64 5.32
N ARG A 49 8.97 4.63 6.18
CA ARG A 49 9.91 5.74 6.31
C ARG A 49 11.31 5.20 6.51
N ASP A 50 12.26 5.81 5.80
CA ASP A 50 13.69 5.66 6.00
C ASP A 50 14.34 6.99 6.44
N ASP A 51 15.67 6.98 6.52
CA ASP A 51 16.45 8.14 6.95
C ASP A 51 16.36 9.34 5.98
N GLN A 52 15.89 9.13 4.75
CA GLN A 52 15.93 10.12 3.65
C GLN A 52 14.53 10.61 3.24
N GLY A 53 13.49 9.80 3.42
CA GLY A 53 12.13 10.15 3.04
C GLY A 53 11.06 9.15 3.45
N VAL A 54 9.85 9.41 2.96
CA VAL A 54 8.64 8.65 3.26
C VAL A 54 8.11 8.02 1.97
N LEU A 55 7.68 6.77 2.07
CA LEU A 55 7.08 5.99 1.00
C LEU A 55 5.64 5.64 1.38
N LEU A 56 4.69 6.14 0.60
CA LEU A 56 3.30 5.70 0.64
C LEU A 56 3.13 4.62 -0.44
N GLN A 57 2.48 3.52 -0.11
CA GLN A 57 2.27 2.41 -1.04
C GLN A 57 0.93 1.70 -0.81
N ILE A 58 0.35 1.17 -1.88
CA ILE A 58 -0.83 0.30 -1.82
C ILE A 58 -0.74 -0.74 -2.93
N PHE A 59 -1.25 -1.95 -2.65
CA PHE A 59 -1.21 -3.08 -3.57
C PHE A 59 -2.61 -3.41 -4.06
N THR A 60 -2.74 -3.67 -5.36
CA THR A 60 -3.96 -4.24 -5.92
C THR A 60 -4.04 -5.72 -5.58
N LYS A 61 -5.24 -6.29 -5.62
CA LYS A 61 -5.41 -7.72 -5.86
C LYS A 61 -4.86 -8.10 -7.25
N PRO A 62 -4.72 -9.40 -7.55
CA PRO A 62 -4.34 -9.82 -8.89
C PRO A 62 -5.25 -9.19 -9.96
N VAL A 63 -4.64 -8.63 -11.00
CA VAL A 63 -5.37 -7.89 -12.05
C VAL A 63 -5.91 -8.77 -13.17
N GLY A 64 -5.53 -10.05 -13.18
CA GLY A 64 -6.05 -11.06 -14.10
C GLY A 64 -6.66 -12.24 -13.35
N ASP A 65 -7.14 -13.23 -14.09
CA ASP A 65 -7.87 -14.38 -13.55
C ASP A 65 -7.01 -15.29 -12.65
N ARG A 66 -5.69 -15.16 -12.72
CA ARG A 66 -4.72 -15.96 -11.95
C ARG A 66 -4.03 -15.07 -10.91
N PRO A 67 -3.69 -15.61 -9.73
CA PRO A 67 -2.97 -14.88 -8.70
C PRO A 67 -1.47 -14.74 -9.06
N THR A 68 -1.17 -13.99 -10.12
CA THR A 68 0.19 -13.87 -10.67
C THR A 68 0.66 -12.42 -10.74
N ILE A 69 -0.08 -11.56 -11.43
CA ILE A 69 0.28 -10.15 -11.62
C ILE A 69 -0.62 -9.30 -10.73
N PHE A 70 -0.01 -8.47 -9.92
CA PHE A 70 -0.63 -7.37 -9.19
C PHE A 70 0.15 -6.09 -9.45
N VAL A 71 -0.44 -4.95 -9.09
CA VAL A 71 0.16 -3.63 -9.26
C VAL A 71 0.40 -3.00 -7.89
N GLU A 72 1.56 -2.36 -7.74
CA GLU A 72 1.87 -1.49 -6.62
C GLU A 72 1.75 -0.03 -7.09
N ILE A 73 1.01 0.78 -6.34
CA ILE A 73 0.93 2.22 -6.55
C ILE A 73 1.67 2.89 -5.40
N ILE A 74 2.63 3.76 -5.72
CA ILE A 74 3.48 4.42 -4.72
C ILE A 74 3.56 5.94 -4.90
N GLN A 75 3.82 6.63 -3.79
CA GLN A 75 4.24 8.03 -3.76
C GLN A 75 5.44 8.18 -2.82
N ARG A 76 6.45 8.95 -3.26
CA ARG A 76 7.67 9.22 -2.50
C ARG A 76 7.71 10.68 -2.07
N VAL A 77 7.98 10.93 -0.80
CA VAL A 77 8.05 12.28 -0.22
C VAL A 77 9.43 12.48 0.41
N GLY A 78 10.10 13.58 0.06
CA GLY A 78 11.45 13.90 0.52
C GLY A 78 12.53 13.70 -0.54
N CYS A 79 13.80 13.65 -0.09
CA CYS A 79 15.00 13.51 -0.92
C CYS A 79 15.09 14.47 -2.12
N MET A 80 14.65 15.72 -1.93
CA MET A 80 14.74 16.76 -2.96
C MET A 80 16.18 17.26 -3.07
N LEU A 81 16.71 17.22 -4.28
CA LEU A 81 18.04 17.70 -4.63
C LEU A 81 17.92 18.76 -5.72
N LYS A 82 18.98 19.56 -5.90
CA LYS A 82 19.10 20.52 -6.99
C LYS A 82 20.25 20.10 -7.90
N ASP A 83 20.04 20.19 -9.21
CA ASP A 83 21.13 20.00 -10.16
C ASP A 83 21.99 21.27 -10.28
N GLU A 84 23.04 21.21 -11.11
CA GLU A 84 23.95 22.34 -11.35
C GLU A 84 23.24 23.58 -11.94
N GLU A 85 22.08 23.36 -12.57
CA GLU A 85 21.22 24.40 -13.16
C GLU A 85 20.18 24.91 -12.15
N GLY A 86 20.17 24.39 -10.92
CA GLY A 86 19.25 24.76 -9.86
C GLY A 86 17.86 24.12 -9.95
N ARG A 87 17.63 23.17 -10.88
CA ARG A 87 16.36 22.47 -11.04
C ARG A 87 16.19 21.42 -9.93
N GLU A 88 15.01 21.40 -9.34
CA GLU A 88 14.67 20.43 -8.29
C GLU A 88 14.32 19.08 -8.90
N TYR A 89 14.93 18.02 -8.35
CA TYR A 89 14.61 16.64 -8.69
C TYR A 89 14.59 15.78 -7.43
N GLN A 90 13.82 14.70 -7.46
CA GLN A 90 13.78 13.74 -6.37
C GLN A 90 14.81 12.62 -6.61
N LYS A 91 15.63 12.32 -5.62
CA LYS A 91 16.55 11.18 -5.67
C LYS A 91 15.76 9.87 -5.84
N GLY A 92 16.17 9.05 -6.81
CA GLY A 92 15.60 7.72 -7.02
C GLY A 92 15.69 6.85 -5.75
N GLY A 93 14.61 6.12 -5.45
CA GLY A 93 14.54 5.24 -4.27
C GLY A 93 14.28 5.95 -2.93
N CYS A 94 13.92 7.23 -2.94
CA CYS A 94 13.61 7.99 -1.71
C CYS A 94 12.53 7.32 -0.83
N GLY A 95 12.83 7.00 0.43
CA GLY A 95 11.90 6.28 1.31
C GLY A 95 11.98 4.75 1.17
N GLY A 96 12.97 4.23 0.43
CA GLY A 96 13.26 2.80 0.32
C GLY A 96 12.23 2.04 -0.53
N PHE A 97 12.00 0.77 -0.19
CA PHE A 97 11.11 -0.14 -0.93
C PHE A 97 10.09 -0.82 -0.01
N GLY A 98 9.70 -0.17 1.08
CA GLY A 98 8.66 -0.71 1.94
C GLY A 98 9.13 -1.85 2.84
N LYS A 99 10.42 -1.93 3.20
CA LYS A 99 10.95 -3.01 4.08
C LYS A 99 10.13 -3.17 5.36
N GLY A 100 9.66 -2.07 5.94
CA GLY A 100 8.81 -2.09 7.15
C GLY A 100 7.39 -2.60 6.89
N ASN A 101 6.92 -2.56 5.65
CA ASN A 101 5.57 -2.97 5.25
C ASN A 101 5.49 -4.42 4.76
N PHE A 102 6.63 -5.10 4.53
CA PHE A 102 6.64 -6.49 4.05
C PHE A 102 5.83 -7.43 4.95
N SER A 103 5.90 -7.27 6.27
CA SER A 103 5.13 -8.13 7.19
C SER A 103 3.62 -7.96 7.01
N GLU A 104 3.15 -6.74 6.76
CA GLU A 104 1.72 -6.47 6.55
C GLU A 104 1.26 -6.86 5.14
N LEU A 105 2.13 -6.70 4.14
CA LEU A 105 1.90 -7.22 2.79
C LEU A 105 1.73 -8.75 2.80
N PHE A 106 2.65 -9.47 3.45
CA PHE A 106 2.58 -10.94 3.53
C PHE A 106 1.33 -11.42 4.26
N LYS A 107 0.95 -10.79 5.38
CA LYS A 107 -0.30 -11.12 6.07
C LYS A 107 -1.52 -10.91 5.16
N SER A 108 -1.56 -9.79 4.45
CA SER A 108 -2.66 -9.48 3.52
C SER A 108 -2.75 -10.49 2.38
N ILE A 109 -1.61 -10.96 1.85
CA ILE A 109 -1.54 -12.00 0.82
C ILE A 109 -2.02 -13.35 1.38
N GLU A 110 -1.51 -13.74 2.55
CA GLU A 110 -1.87 -15.03 3.18
C GLU A 110 -3.36 -15.09 3.52
N GLU A 111 -3.95 -13.99 4.01
CA GLU A 111 -5.39 -13.87 4.24
C GLU A 111 -6.19 -13.98 2.94
N TYR A 112 -5.70 -13.36 1.86
CA TYR A 112 -6.32 -13.48 0.55
C TYR A 112 -6.28 -14.92 0.02
N GLU A 113 -5.14 -15.61 0.13
CA GLU A 113 -5.00 -17.01 -0.27
C GLU A 113 -5.95 -17.94 0.51
N LYS A 114 -5.99 -17.81 1.84
CA LYS A 114 -6.95 -18.55 2.70
C LYS A 114 -8.39 -18.32 2.26
N SER A 115 -8.73 -17.09 1.86
CA SER A 115 -10.08 -16.77 1.36
C SER A 115 -10.40 -17.47 0.03
N LEU A 116 -9.41 -17.70 -0.83
CA LEU A 116 -9.58 -18.42 -2.09
C LEU A 116 -9.74 -19.92 -1.86
N GLU A 117 -8.94 -20.51 -0.98
CA GLU A 117 -9.06 -21.92 -0.60
C GLU A 117 -10.44 -22.22 0.01
N ALA A 118 -10.93 -21.35 0.89
CA ALA A 118 -12.25 -21.48 1.48
C ALA A 118 -13.37 -21.42 0.43
N LYS A 119 -13.26 -20.54 -0.57
CA LYS A 119 -14.22 -20.46 -1.70
C LYS A 119 -14.21 -21.72 -2.55
N GLN A 120 -13.03 -22.26 -2.84
CA GLN A 120 -12.90 -23.51 -3.58
C GLN A 120 -13.48 -24.70 -2.80
N ALA A 121 -13.19 -24.81 -1.51
CA ALA A 121 -13.75 -25.86 -0.65
C ALA A 121 -15.29 -25.80 -0.59
N THR A 122 -15.86 -24.60 -0.48
CA THR A 122 -17.32 -24.41 -0.46
C THR A 122 -17.96 -24.78 -1.81
N ALA A 123 -17.32 -24.42 -2.92
CA ALA A 123 -17.81 -24.77 -4.25
C ALA A 123 -17.78 -26.28 -4.52
N VAL A 124 -16.81 -27.02 -3.97
CA VAL A 124 -16.70 -28.48 -4.11
C VAL A 124 -17.75 -29.22 -3.27
N VAL A 125 -18.16 -28.66 -2.13
CA VAL A 125 -19.17 -29.28 -1.23
C VAL A 125 -20.61 -29.00 -1.68
N ALA A 126 -20.82 -27.98 -2.53
CA ALA A 126 -22.14 -27.60 -3.05
C ALA A 126 -22.54 -28.32 -4.36
N VAL A 127 -21.73 -29.27 -4.84
CA VAL A 127 -21.97 -30.11 -6.04
C VAL A 127 -22.18 -31.56 -5.60
#